data_AF-A0A3B9II57-F1
#
_entry.id   AF-A0A3B9II57-F1
#
_cell.length_a   1.000
_cell.length_b   1.000
_cell.length_c   1.000
_cell.angle_alpha   90.00
_cell.angle_beta   90.00
_cell.angle_gamma   90.00
#
_symmetry.space_group_name_H-M   'P 1'
#
loop_
_entity.id
_entity.type
_entity.pdbx_description
1 polymer ?
#
loop_
_entity_poly.entity_id
_entity_poly.type
_entity_poly.pdbx_seq_one_letter_code
_entity_poly.pdbx_strand_id
1 'polypeptide(L)'
;PRKIISSPTWSGIESESVCYNAGYTNVHELIPWRTLTGRQQLYQDHLWMRAFGEGFCLYRPPIDTRSIDPVIREKDDGTPQVVLNFITPHQKWGIH
;
A
#
# COMPACT_ATOMS: atom_id res chain seq x y z
N PRO A 1 1.88 -23.23 -20.67
CA PRO A 1 1.23 -21.92 -20.43
C PRO A 1 -0.09 -21.77 -21.23
N ARG A 2 -1.12 -21.21 -20.58
CA ARG A 2 -2.43 -20.87 -21.17
C ARG A 2 -2.85 -19.51 -20.63
N LYS A 3 -3.41 -18.66 -21.49
CA LYS A 3 -4.07 -17.42 -21.06
C LYS A 3 -5.37 -17.79 -20.35
N ILE A 4 -5.67 -17.08 -19.26
CA ILE A 4 -6.92 -17.25 -18.53
C ILE A 4 -8.06 -16.51 -19.25
N ILE A 5 -9.28 -16.66 -18.74
CA ILE A 5 -10.47 -15.98 -19.27
C ILE A 5 -10.82 -14.75 -18.45
N SER A 6 -11.47 -13.77 -19.07
CA SER A 6 -12.14 -12.70 -18.35
C SER A 6 -13.14 -13.29 -17.35
N SER A 7 -13.13 -12.77 -16.11
CA SER A 7 -13.98 -13.24 -15.03
C SER A 7 -14.45 -12.06 -14.18
N PRO A 8 -15.70 -12.06 -13.68
CA PRO A 8 -16.19 -11.02 -12.76
C PRO A 8 -15.44 -10.99 -11.42
N THR A 9 -14.62 -12.01 -11.13
CA THR A 9 -13.68 -11.98 -9.99
C THR A 9 -12.67 -10.85 -10.10
N TRP A 10 -12.32 -10.43 -11.33
CA TRP A 10 -11.33 -9.42 -11.61
C TRP A 10 -11.96 -8.18 -12.26
N SER A 11 -11.20 -7.09 -12.32
CA SER A 11 -11.68 -5.81 -12.87
C SER A 11 -11.06 -5.41 -14.21
N GLY A 12 -10.11 -6.20 -14.72
CA GLY A 12 -9.61 -6.10 -16.10
C GLY A 12 -10.18 -7.20 -16.99
N ILE A 13 -9.88 -7.11 -18.28
CA ILE A 13 -10.30 -8.10 -19.28
C ILE A 13 -9.09 -8.79 -19.91
N GLU A 14 -9.23 -10.07 -20.22
CA GLU A 14 -8.33 -10.79 -21.09
C GLU A 14 -8.78 -10.60 -22.53
N SER A 15 -8.00 -9.84 -23.29
CA SER A 15 -8.29 -9.52 -24.69
C SER A 15 -7.04 -9.64 -25.54
N GLU A 16 -7.22 -9.90 -26.84
CA GLU A 16 -6.14 -9.85 -27.83
C GLU A 16 -5.88 -8.41 -28.33
N SER A 17 -6.79 -7.47 -28.08
CA SER A 17 -6.70 -6.09 -28.55
C SER A 17 -6.35 -5.07 -27.45
N VAL A 18 -6.52 -5.44 -26.18
CA VAL A 18 -6.20 -4.58 -25.04
C VAL A 18 -5.57 -5.40 -23.93
N CYS A 19 -4.47 -4.92 -23.36
CA CYS A 19 -3.84 -5.55 -22.22
C CYS A 19 -4.73 -5.44 -20.98
N TYR A 20 -4.66 -6.45 -20.09
CA TYR A 20 -5.34 -6.40 -18.80
C TYR A 20 -4.99 -5.10 -18.06
N ASN A 21 -6.03 -4.38 -17.60
CA ASN A 21 -5.92 -3.15 -16.83
C ASN A 21 -6.94 -3.17 -15.68
N ALA A 22 -6.48 -3.01 -14.43
CA ALA A 22 -7.37 -3.03 -13.27
C ALA A 22 -8.32 -1.83 -13.29
N GLY A 23 -9.60 -2.06 -12.98
CA GLY A 23 -10.64 -1.04 -13.08
C GLY A 23 -11.22 -0.83 -14.48
N TYR A 24 -10.74 -1.55 -15.51
CA TYR A 24 -11.27 -1.42 -16.88
C TYR A 24 -12.77 -1.65 -16.93
N THR A 25 -13.26 -2.74 -16.35
CA THR A 25 -14.70 -3.06 -16.30
C THR A 25 -15.50 -2.06 -15.48
N ASN A 26 -14.91 -1.46 -14.43
CA ASN A 26 -15.58 -0.42 -13.68
C ASN A 26 -15.85 0.84 -14.53
N VAL A 27 -14.89 1.18 -15.40
CA VAL A 27 -14.99 2.35 -16.30
C VAL A 27 -15.85 2.05 -17.53
N HIS A 28 -15.65 0.90 -18.19
CA HIS A 28 -16.25 0.62 -19.50
C HIS A 28 -17.54 -0.19 -19.42
N GLU A 29 -17.69 -1.06 -18.42
CA GLU A 29 -18.90 -1.88 -18.20
C GLU A 29 -19.82 -1.29 -17.12
N LEU A 30 -19.47 -0.11 -16.59
CA LEU A 30 -20.24 0.62 -15.58
C LEU A 30 -20.52 -0.18 -14.30
N ILE A 31 -19.70 -1.19 -14.02
CA ILE A 31 -19.77 -1.96 -12.77
C ILE A 31 -19.27 -1.06 -11.63
N PRO A 32 -20.05 -0.81 -10.57
CA PRO A 32 -19.60 0.02 -9.46
C PRO A 32 -18.37 -0.56 -8.76
N TRP A 33 -17.50 0.31 -8.23
CA TRP A 33 -16.54 -0.13 -7.22
C TRP A 33 -17.32 -0.57 -5.97
N ARG A 34 -16.80 -1.57 -5.24
CA ARG A 34 -17.41 -2.05 -4.00
C ARG A 34 -17.05 -1.13 -2.83
N THR A 35 -17.46 0.13 -2.94
CA THR A 35 -17.29 1.21 -1.96
C THR A 35 -18.67 1.77 -1.58
N LEU A 36 -18.75 2.60 -0.53
CA LEU A 36 -20.03 3.17 -0.08
C LEU A 36 -20.73 3.98 -1.18
N THR A 37 -19.97 4.66 -2.03
CA THR A 37 -20.48 5.54 -3.09
C THR A 37 -20.57 4.86 -4.46
N GLY A 38 -20.15 3.60 -4.59
CA GLY A 38 -20.04 2.90 -5.88
C GLY A 38 -18.91 3.41 -6.79
N ARG A 39 -18.08 4.34 -6.31
CA ARG A 39 -17.02 5.04 -7.07
C ARG A 39 -15.67 4.95 -6.35
N GLN A 40 -14.60 5.40 -7.00
CA GLN A 40 -13.32 5.64 -6.34
C GLN A 40 -13.53 6.64 -5.19
N GLN A 41 -13.38 6.19 -3.95
CA GLN A 41 -13.81 6.92 -2.76
C GLN A 41 -12.66 7.76 -2.19
N LEU A 42 -12.66 9.06 -2.49
CA LEU A 42 -11.64 10.00 -2.01
C LEU A 42 -11.85 10.43 -0.55
N TYR A 43 -13.09 10.35 -0.04
CA TYR A 43 -13.45 10.71 1.32
C TYR A 43 -13.82 9.48 2.15
N GLN A 44 -13.12 9.27 3.26
CA GLN A 44 -13.32 8.14 4.18
C GLN A 44 -14.12 8.61 5.40
N ASP A 45 -15.43 8.38 5.39
CA ASP A 45 -16.39 8.99 6.34
C ASP A 45 -16.63 8.17 7.61
N HIS A 46 -16.09 6.95 7.68
CA HIS A 46 -16.16 6.12 8.88
C HIS A 46 -15.63 6.86 10.11
N LEU A 47 -16.26 6.66 11.27
CA LEU A 47 -15.97 7.41 12.50
C LEU A 47 -14.48 7.38 12.87
N TRP A 48 -13.83 6.22 12.73
CA TRP A 48 -12.39 6.10 12.99
C TRP A 48 -11.55 6.89 11.97
N MET A 49 -11.87 6.82 10.69
CA MET A 49 -11.10 7.53 9.66
C MET A 49 -11.16 9.04 9.92
N ARG A 50 -12.31 9.57 10.32
CA ARG A 50 -12.42 10.99 10.71
C ARG A 50 -11.68 11.29 12.01
N ALA A 51 -11.85 10.48 13.05
CA ALA A 51 -11.23 10.69 14.36
C ALA A 51 -9.69 10.64 14.32
N PHE A 52 -9.12 9.76 13.49
CA PHE A 52 -7.67 9.64 13.29
C PHE A 52 -7.13 10.56 12.19
N GLY A 53 -7.94 11.44 11.59
CA GLY A 53 -7.49 12.38 10.56
C GLY A 53 -7.13 11.72 9.22
N GLU A 54 -7.78 10.61 8.87
CA GLU A 54 -7.67 9.85 7.60
C GLU A 54 -8.89 10.06 6.69
N GLY A 55 -9.74 11.04 6.97
CA GLY A 55 -10.89 11.34 6.11
C GLY A 55 -10.49 11.70 4.68
N PHE A 56 -9.32 12.31 4.50
CA PHE A 56 -8.68 12.58 3.21
C PHE A 56 -7.19 12.21 3.28
N CYS A 57 -6.54 12.12 2.13
CA CYS A 57 -5.08 11.97 2.06
C CYS A 57 -4.39 13.21 2.63
N LEU A 58 -3.44 13.00 3.55
CA LEU A 58 -2.64 14.04 4.19
C LEU A 58 -1.19 13.58 4.29
N TYR A 59 -0.25 14.53 4.44
CA TYR A 59 1.12 14.21 4.82
C TYR A 59 1.18 13.67 6.26
N ARG A 60 1.94 12.60 6.47
CA ARG A 60 2.28 12.07 7.78
C ARG A 60 3.76 11.69 7.85
N PRO A 61 4.51 12.14 8.86
CA PRO A 61 5.90 11.73 9.03
C PRO A 61 5.99 10.25 9.45
N PRO A 62 7.14 9.59 9.24
CA PRO A 62 7.43 8.30 9.87
C PRO A 62 7.22 8.38 11.39
N ILE A 63 6.65 7.32 11.98
CA ILE A 63 6.51 7.24 13.44
C ILE A 63 7.87 7.03 14.09
N ASP A 64 8.06 7.57 15.29
CA ASP A 64 9.21 7.24 16.13
C ASP A 64 8.93 5.92 16.87
N THR A 65 9.71 4.88 16.53
CA THR A 65 9.61 3.56 17.15
C THR A 65 10.22 3.52 18.55
N ARG A 66 11.02 4.52 18.93
CA ARG A 66 11.75 4.62 20.21
C ARG A 66 12.61 3.40 20.52
N SER A 67 13.11 2.73 19.48
CA SER A 67 13.88 1.48 19.62
C SER A 67 15.38 1.68 19.87
N ILE A 68 15.87 2.92 19.77
CA ILE A 68 17.32 3.21 19.81
C ILE A 68 17.79 3.63 21.21
N ASP A 69 17.08 4.58 21.83
CA ASP A 69 17.48 5.17 23.12
C ASP A 69 17.81 4.14 24.22
N PRO A 70 17.06 3.04 24.39
CA PRO A 70 17.35 2.06 25.44
C PRO A 70 18.66 1.28 25.23
N VAL A 71 19.12 1.12 23.98
CA VAL A 71 20.20 0.18 23.64
C VAL A 71 21.51 0.88 23.37
N ILE A 72 21.47 2.04 22.70
CA ILE A 72 22.69 2.72 22.21
C ILE A 72 23.63 3.14 23.36
N ARG A 73 23.04 3.49 24.52
CA ARG A 73 23.80 3.90 25.72
C ARG A 73 24.28 2.71 26.56
N GLU A 74 23.54 1.62 26.59
CA GLU A 74 23.88 0.45 27.41
C GLU A 74 25.06 -0.33 26.83
N LYS A 75 25.28 -0.24 25.52
CA LYS A 75 26.32 -0.99 24.79
C LYS A 75 27.49 -0.13 24.33
N ASP A 76 27.78 0.97 25.03
CA ASP A 76 28.92 1.82 24.70
C ASP A 76 30.25 1.16 25.12
N ASP A 77 31.11 0.89 24.14
CA ASP A 77 32.45 0.32 24.32
C ASP A 77 33.58 1.31 23.95
N GLY A 78 33.25 2.58 23.71
CA GLY A 78 34.17 3.61 23.26
C GLY A 78 34.32 3.73 21.74
N THR A 79 33.69 2.86 20.95
CA THR A 79 33.63 2.97 19.49
C THR A 79 32.53 3.97 19.05
N PRO A 80 32.77 4.88 18.10
CA PRO A 80 31.74 5.79 17.60
C PRO A 80 30.53 5.05 17.01
N GLN A 81 29.33 5.45 17.41
CA GLN A 81 28.06 4.87 16.96
C GLN A 81 27.27 5.87 16.09
N VAL A 82 26.48 5.37 15.14
CA VAL A 82 25.62 6.18 14.26
C VAL A 82 24.22 5.57 14.18
N VAL A 83 23.20 6.43 14.19
CA VAL A 83 21.79 6.03 14.04
C VAL A 83 21.36 6.27 12.59
N LEU A 84 20.83 5.24 11.95
CA LEU A 84 20.38 5.27 10.56
C LEU A 84 18.98 4.68 10.44
N ASN A 85 18.28 5.01 9.36
CA ASN A 85 17.03 4.34 9.01
C ASN A 85 17.34 2.94 8.46
N PHE A 86 16.70 1.90 9.01
CA PHE A 86 16.89 0.52 8.59
C PHE A 86 15.81 0.11 7.59
N ILE A 87 16.17 0.09 6.30
CA ILE A 87 15.27 -0.30 5.22
C ILE A 87 15.58 -1.72 4.71
N THR A 88 14.54 -2.52 4.46
CA THR A 88 14.66 -3.91 3.97
C THR A 88 14.01 -4.07 2.59
N PRO A 89 14.52 -3.41 1.54
CA PRO A 89 14.02 -3.62 0.18
C PRO A 89 14.29 -5.07 -0.27
N HIS A 90 13.47 -5.57 -1.18
CA HIS A 90 13.63 -6.94 -1.68
C HIS A 90 15.01 -7.14 -2.31
N GLN A 91 15.65 -8.28 -2.01
CA GLN A 91 16.97 -8.60 -2.55
C GLN A 91 16.91 -8.96 -4.04
N LYS A 92 18.02 -8.74 -4.73
CA LYS A 92 18.17 -9.12 -6.14
C LYS A 92 18.42 -10.63 -6.34
N TRP A 93 18.90 -11.32 -5.31
CA TRP A 93 19.60 -12.61 -5.45
C TRP A 93 18.80 -13.82 -4.93
N GLY A 94 17.52 -13.62 -4.63
CA GLY A 94 16.66 -14.67 -4.10
C GLY A 94 15.21 -14.20 -4.06
N ILE A 95 14.31 -15.14 -3.81
CA ILE A 95 12.90 -14.86 -3.56
C ILE A 95 12.64 -15.16 -2.09
N HIS A 96 12.45 -14.07 -1.34
CA HIS A 96 12.50 -14.04 0.12
C HIS A 96 13.83 -14.57 0.67
#